data_AF-A0A935B241-F1
#
_entry.id   AF-A0A935B241-F1
#
_cell.length_a   1.000
_cell.length_b   1.000
_cell.length_c   1.000
_cell.angle_alpha   90.00
_cell.angle_beta   90.00
_cell.angle_gamma   90.00
#
_symmetry.space_group_name_H-M   'P 1'
#
loop_
_entity.id
_entity.type
_entity.pdbx_description
1 polymer ?
#
loop_
_entity_poly.entity_id
_entity_poly.type
_entity_poly.pdbx_seq_one_letter_code
_entity_poly.pdbx_strand_id
1 'polypeptide(L)'
;MHSALYTGRLRHRRFAPRPHAFSYAVYMAWLDLSELDSVFRGRWLWSTHRRALAWFRRADYLGDPALPLNEAVRRRVLAAGMPGPAGPIRMLSQLRSFGHCFNPVTFYYCYDAADTRIETVVAEITNTPWGERHSYVLPAPPGLAPGGTLDFEFGKDFHVSPFMPMNMAYHWRFSEPGSRLAVHMENARDGQPVFDATLALKRREISGMSLAGVLLRFPFSSLRVLAAIYWQALRLALKRVPFHDHPRITPAAAGEAGR
;
A
#
# COMPACT_ATOMS: atom_id res chain seq x y z
N MET A 1 -17.71 -4.01 14.27
CA MET A 1 -16.50 -4.48 13.58
C MET A 1 -16.04 -3.40 12.62
N HIS A 2 -14.81 -2.94 12.75
CA HIS A 2 -14.21 -1.88 11.92
C HIS A 2 -13.63 -2.44 10.62
N SER A 3 -13.22 -3.70 10.61
CA SER A 3 -12.71 -4.40 9.44
C SER A 3 -13.77 -4.54 8.34
N ALA A 4 -13.32 -4.45 7.10
CA ALA A 4 -14.16 -4.50 5.90
C ALA A 4 -13.37 -5.03 4.70
N LEU A 5 -14.07 -5.22 3.59
CA LEU A 5 -13.46 -5.33 2.27
C LEU A 5 -13.67 -4.02 1.53
N TYR A 6 -12.68 -3.62 0.75
CA TYR A 6 -12.82 -2.54 -0.22
C TYR A 6 -12.67 -3.12 -1.62
N THR A 7 -13.58 -2.76 -2.52
CA THR A 7 -13.56 -3.20 -3.92
C THR A 7 -13.69 -2.01 -4.84
N GLY A 8 -12.99 -2.03 -5.97
CA GLY A 8 -13.02 -0.90 -6.89
C GLY A 8 -12.03 -1.04 -8.03
N ARG A 9 -11.37 0.06 -8.38
CA ARG A 9 -10.44 0.12 -9.53
C ARG A 9 -9.13 0.78 -9.14
N LEU A 10 -8.05 0.26 -9.71
CA LEU A 10 -6.75 0.92 -9.75
C LEU A 10 -6.49 1.37 -11.18
N ARG A 11 -6.19 2.65 -11.36
CA ARG A 11 -5.80 3.26 -12.63
C ARG A 11 -4.36 3.70 -12.55
N HIS A 12 -3.62 3.47 -13.62
CA HIS A 12 -2.30 4.04 -13.84
C HIS A 12 -2.33 4.87 -15.13
N ARG A 13 -1.73 6.06 -15.08
CA ARG A 13 -1.56 6.94 -16.23
C ARG A 13 -0.14 7.47 -16.25
N ARG A 14 0.53 7.31 -17.38
CA ARG A 14 1.80 7.93 -17.70
C ARG A 14 1.53 9.01 -18.75
N PHE A 15 1.99 10.22 -18.50
CA PHE A 15 1.89 11.35 -19.41
C PHE A 15 3.15 11.44 -20.28
N ALA A 16 4.33 11.27 -19.67
CA ALA A 16 5.63 11.41 -20.32
C ALA A 16 6.56 10.20 -20.06
N PRO A 17 7.53 9.93 -20.96
CA PRO A 17 7.74 10.57 -22.28
C PRO A 17 6.76 10.07 -23.36
N ARG A 18 6.07 8.95 -23.12
CA ARG A 18 5.06 8.39 -24.02
C ARG A 18 3.78 8.14 -23.24
N PRO A 19 2.60 8.57 -23.74
CA PRO A 19 1.36 8.36 -23.05
C PRO A 19 1.04 6.85 -22.95
N HIS A 20 0.63 6.45 -21.77
CA HIS A 20 0.20 5.08 -21.51
C HIS A 20 -0.72 5.03 -20.30
N ALA A 21 -1.90 4.44 -20.46
CA ALA A 21 -2.84 4.29 -19.36
C ALA A 21 -3.46 2.91 -19.37
N PHE A 22 -3.78 2.41 -18.18
CA PHE A 22 -4.56 1.20 -17.98
C PHE A 22 -5.30 1.26 -16.65
N SER A 23 -6.37 0.48 -16.54
CA SER A 23 -7.08 0.33 -15.27
C SER A 23 -7.65 -1.07 -15.13
N TYR A 24 -7.71 -1.55 -13.90
CA TYR A 24 -8.19 -2.90 -13.60
C TYR A 24 -8.95 -2.91 -12.27
N ALA A 25 -9.83 -3.90 -12.12
CA ALA A 25 -10.57 -4.09 -10.89
C ALA A 25 -9.64 -4.66 -9.81
N VAL A 26 -9.83 -4.23 -8.56
CA VAL A 26 -9.02 -4.66 -7.42
C VAL A 26 -9.89 -4.80 -6.18
N TYR A 27 -9.46 -5.65 -5.26
CA TYR A 27 -9.92 -5.64 -3.87
C TYR A 27 -8.75 -5.36 -2.93
N MET A 28 -9.07 -4.78 -1.78
CA MET A 28 -8.17 -4.58 -0.65
C MET A 28 -8.93 -4.99 0.62
N ALA A 29 -8.29 -5.74 1.51
CA ALA A 29 -8.78 -5.92 2.86
C ALA A 29 -8.48 -4.67 3.68
N TRP A 30 -9.49 -4.20 4.41
CA TRP A 30 -9.37 -3.17 5.43
C TRP A 30 -9.46 -3.87 6.77
N LEU A 31 -8.34 -4.03 7.46
CA LEU A 31 -8.26 -4.79 8.71
C LEU A 31 -7.91 -3.86 9.85
N ASP A 32 -8.77 -3.80 10.85
CA ASP A 32 -8.37 -3.28 12.15
C ASP A 32 -7.44 -4.30 12.80
N LEU A 33 -6.22 -3.87 13.14
CA LEU A 33 -5.20 -4.78 13.63
C LEU A 33 -5.56 -5.41 14.99
N SER A 34 -6.47 -4.80 15.75
CA SER A 34 -7.01 -5.37 16.99
C SER A 34 -8.03 -6.48 16.75
N GLU A 35 -8.61 -6.55 15.55
CA GLU A 35 -9.66 -7.52 15.21
C GLU A 35 -9.12 -8.79 14.52
N LEU A 36 -7.81 -8.89 14.28
CA LEU A 36 -7.19 -9.97 13.50
C LEU A 36 -7.58 -11.38 13.99
N ASP A 37 -7.71 -11.59 15.30
CA ASP A 37 -8.03 -12.90 15.87
C ASP A 37 -9.49 -13.34 15.63
N SER A 38 -10.37 -12.39 15.25
CA SER A 38 -11.81 -12.62 15.18
C SER A 38 -12.44 -12.30 13.82
N VAL A 39 -11.78 -11.47 12.99
CA VAL A 39 -12.34 -10.91 11.74
C VAL A 39 -12.84 -11.98 10.75
N PHE A 40 -12.23 -13.16 10.72
CA PHE A 40 -12.64 -14.29 9.86
C PHE A 40 -13.18 -15.49 10.64
N ARG A 41 -13.63 -15.30 11.88
CA ARG A 41 -14.24 -16.37 12.68
C ARG A 41 -15.45 -16.97 11.92
N GLY A 42 -15.52 -18.30 11.86
CA GLY A 42 -16.57 -19.00 11.10
C GLY A 42 -16.45 -18.88 9.59
N ARG A 43 -15.27 -18.54 9.05
CA ARG A 43 -14.97 -18.54 7.61
C ARG A 43 -13.88 -19.57 7.30
N TRP A 44 -14.23 -20.61 6.57
CA TRP A 44 -13.32 -21.70 6.24
C TRP A 44 -12.21 -21.32 5.24
N LEU A 45 -12.55 -20.56 4.19
CA LEU A 45 -11.63 -20.13 3.11
C LEU A 45 -10.83 -18.86 3.44
N TRP A 46 -11.10 -18.24 4.59
CA TRP A 46 -10.45 -17.02 5.05
C TRP A 46 -9.82 -17.22 6.43
N SER A 47 -8.63 -16.68 6.67
CA SER A 47 -7.99 -16.82 7.97
C SER A 47 -6.94 -15.74 8.24
N THR A 48 -6.60 -15.58 9.52
CA THR A 48 -5.46 -14.79 10.01
C THR A 48 -4.37 -15.64 10.65
N HIS A 49 -4.63 -16.93 10.91
CA HIS A 49 -3.69 -17.82 11.62
C HIS A 49 -3.25 -19.03 10.79
N ARG A 50 -4.17 -19.61 10.00
CA ARG A 50 -3.91 -20.80 9.21
C ARG A 50 -3.86 -20.46 7.73
N ARG A 51 -3.25 -21.35 6.95
CA ARG A 51 -3.36 -21.32 5.49
C ARG A 51 -4.83 -21.53 5.09
N ALA A 52 -5.30 -20.72 4.14
CA ALA A 52 -6.65 -20.81 3.58
C ALA A 52 -6.59 -20.40 2.10
N LEU A 53 -7.72 -20.21 1.41
CA LEU A 53 -7.66 -19.65 0.05
C LEU A 53 -7.22 -18.19 0.06
N ALA A 54 -7.69 -17.41 1.02
CA ALA A 54 -7.20 -16.07 1.30
C ALA A 54 -6.81 -15.96 2.78
N TRP A 55 -5.60 -15.53 3.11
CA TRP A 55 -5.21 -15.39 4.51
C TRP A 55 -4.23 -14.26 4.77
N PHE A 56 -4.31 -13.69 5.96
CA PHE A 56 -3.28 -12.81 6.49
C PHE A 56 -2.10 -13.66 6.95
N ARG A 57 -0.90 -13.32 6.46
CA ARG A 57 0.36 -13.91 6.90
C ARG A 57 1.25 -12.80 7.41
N ARG A 58 1.58 -12.81 8.71
CA ARG A 58 2.34 -11.74 9.36
C ARG A 58 3.62 -11.34 8.63
N ALA A 59 4.38 -12.31 8.10
CA ALA A 59 5.63 -12.08 7.35
C ALA A 59 5.48 -11.32 6.01
N ASP A 60 4.25 -11.19 5.50
CA ASP A 60 4.01 -10.46 4.25
C ASP A 60 3.96 -8.94 4.43
N TYR A 61 4.05 -8.46 5.68
CA TYR A 61 3.81 -7.06 6.07
C TYR A 61 4.97 -6.48 6.89
N LEU A 62 4.91 -5.18 7.17
CA LEU A 62 5.92 -4.34 7.79
C LEU A 62 6.63 -4.94 9.00
N GLY A 63 7.96 -4.80 9.02
CA GLY A 63 8.82 -5.10 10.16
C GLY A 63 8.98 -6.59 10.46
N ASP A 64 9.54 -6.87 11.64
CA ASP A 64 9.86 -8.23 12.08
C ASP A 64 8.58 -9.08 12.25
N PRO A 65 8.47 -10.24 11.58
CA PRO A 65 7.32 -11.13 11.73
C PRO A 65 7.13 -11.73 13.13
N ALA A 66 8.16 -11.72 13.98
CA ALA A 66 8.05 -12.15 15.37
C ALA A 66 7.25 -11.15 16.23
N LEU A 67 7.16 -9.89 15.80
CA LEU A 67 6.39 -8.85 16.49
C LEU A 67 4.96 -8.78 15.95
N PRO A 68 3.96 -8.52 16.81
CA PRO A 68 2.65 -8.10 16.38
C PRO A 68 2.72 -6.93 15.38
N LEU A 69 1.91 -6.97 14.32
CA LEU A 69 1.99 -5.98 13.23
C LEU A 69 1.71 -4.55 13.72
N ASN A 70 0.79 -4.39 14.67
CA ASN A 70 0.51 -3.10 15.30
C ASN A 70 1.78 -2.52 15.97
N GLU A 71 2.53 -3.34 16.70
CA GLU A 71 3.78 -2.92 17.34
C GLU A 71 4.86 -2.56 16.33
N ALA A 72 5.02 -3.36 15.27
CA ALA A 72 5.97 -3.07 14.19
C ALA A 72 5.67 -1.72 13.52
N VAL A 73 4.39 -1.40 13.26
CA VAL A 73 3.97 -0.10 12.71
C VAL A 73 4.28 1.03 13.70
N ARG A 74 3.94 0.90 14.99
CA ARG A 74 4.26 1.92 16.01
C ARG A 74 5.76 2.19 16.11
N ARG A 75 6.58 1.14 16.14
CA ARG A 75 8.05 1.25 16.14
C ARG A 75 8.55 1.95 14.88
N ARG A 76 7.98 1.66 13.71
CA ARG A 76 8.38 2.33 12.46
C ARG A 76 8.06 3.82 12.45
N VAL A 77 6.91 4.21 13.01
CA VAL A 77 6.52 5.63 13.16
C VAL A 77 7.46 6.35 14.12
N LEU A 78 7.75 5.75 15.28
CA LEU A 78 8.73 6.27 16.26
C LEU A 78 10.12 6.45 15.64
N ALA A 79 10.60 5.45 14.88
CA ALA A 79 11.89 5.51 14.19
C ALA A 79 11.96 6.59 13.11
N ALA A 80 10.81 7.12 12.65
CA ALA A 80 10.75 8.27 11.75
C ALA A 80 10.78 9.62 12.47
N GLY A 81 10.94 9.64 13.80
CA GLY A 81 10.92 10.85 14.62
C GLY A 81 9.52 11.40 14.91
N MET A 82 8.47 10.62 14.61
CA MET A 82 7.08 11.01 14.89
C MET A 82 6.62 10.40 16.23
N PRO A 83 5.65 11.03 16.92
CA PRO A 83 5.03 10.41 18.09
C PRO A 83 4.48 9.03 17.76
N GLY A 84 4.74 8.05 18.63
CA GLY A 84 4.18 6.72 18.48
C GLY A 84 2.65 6.82 18.53
N PRO A 85 1.91 6.26 17.56
CA PRO A 85 0.46 6.31 17.58
C PRO A 85 -0.04 5.74 18.90
N ALA A 86 -1.07 6.35 19.50
CA ALA A 86 -1.71 5.84 20.71
C ALA A 86 -3.00 5.06 20.40
N GLY A 87 -3.67 5.40 19.29
CA GLY A 87 -4.95 4.81 18.89
C GLY A 87 -4.86 3.51 18.10
N PRO A 88 -5.99 3.08 17.52
CA PRO A 88 -6.05 1.91 16.66
C PRO A 88 -5.26 2.13 15.37
N ILE A 89 -4.78 1.02 14.81
CA ILE A 89 -4.10 0.99 13.52
C ILE A 89 -4.92 0.13 12.58
N ARG A 90 -5.25 0.67 11.41
CA ARG A 90 -6.04 -0.02 10.39
C ARG A 90 -5.22 -0.15 9.12
N MET A 91 -5.23 -1.35 8.55
CA MET A 91 -4.42 -1.69 7.40
C MET A 91 -5.29 -1.84 6.15
N LEU A 92 -4.95 -1.14 5.07
CA LEU A 92 -5.47 -1.35 3.73
C LEU A 92 -4.45 -2.12 2.91
N SER A 93 -4.75 -3.39 2.59
CA SER A 93 -3.77 -4.27 1.94
C SER A 93 -4.40 -5.42 1.17
N GLN A 94 -3.62 -6.09 0.32
CA GLN A 94 -4.01 -7.40 -0.21
C GLN A 94 -3.60 -8.51 0.75
N LEU A 95 -4.46 -9.52 0.88
CA LEU A 95 -4.13 -10.74 1.61
C LEU A 95 -3.54 -11.78 0.66
N ARG A 96 -2.70 -12.67 1.21
CA ARG A 96 -2.17 -13.80 0.46
C ARG A 96 -3.33 -14.63 -0.07
N SER A 97 -3.33 -14.89 -1.37
CA SER A 97 -4.38 -15.62 -2.05
C SER A 97 -3.81 -16.78 -2.86
N PHE A 98 -4.39 -17.97 -2.72
CA PHE A 98 -3.98 -19.19 -3.43
C PHE A 98 -2.47 -19.49 -3.30
N GLY A 99 -1.87 -19.26 -2.13
CA GLY A 99 -0.44 -19.51 -1.93
C GLY A 99 0.47 -18.33 -2.26
N HIS A 100 -0.01 -17.34 -3.01
CA HIS A 100 0.80 -16.23 -3.48
C HIS A 100 0.40 -14.92 -2.82
N CYS A 101 1.40 -14.11 -2.49
CA CYS A 101 1.20 -12.74 -2.04
C CYS A 101 2.06 -11.85 -2.92
N PHE A 102 1.41 -10.93 -3.63
CA PHE A 102 2.07 -9.82 -4.28
C PHE A 102 1.32 -8.56 -3.88
N ASN A 103 2.02 -7.68 -3.18
CA ASN A 103 1.42 -6.55 -2.50
C ASN A 103 2.26 -5.30 -2.79
N PRO A 104 1.95 -4.58 -3.88
CA PRO A 104 2.78 -3.47 -4.33
C PRO A 104 2.80 -2.33 -3.31
N VAL A 105 1.70 -2.15 -2.56
CA VAL A 105 1.61 -1.17 -1.50
C VAL A 105 0.63 -1.59 -0.40
N THR A 106 1.05 -1.44 0.85
CA THR A 106 0.20 -1.51 2.04
C THR A 106 0.13 -0.14 2.70
N PHE A 107 -1.07 0.28 3.08
CA PHE A 107 -1.25 1.50 3.86
C PHE A 107 -1.69 1.15 5.27
N TYR A 108 -1.03 1.74 6.27
CA TYR A 108 -1.41 1.67 7.67
C TYR A 108 -1.88 3.06 8.09
N TYR A 109 -3.13 3.15 8.51
CA TYR A 109 -3.76 4.36 9.01
C TYR A 109 -3.70 4.31 10.54
N CYS A 110 -2.90 5.20 11.10
CA CYS A 110 -2.72 5.34 12.54
C CYS A 110 -3.66 6.44 13.04
N TYR A 111 -4.62 6.04 13.88
CA TYR A 111 -5.58 6.96 14.47
C TYR A 111 -5.08 7.50 15.80
N ASP A 112 -5.64 8.64 16.21
CA ASP A 112 -5.49 9.16 17.56
C ASP A 112 -6.13 8.23 18.60
N ALA A 113 -5.79 8.44 19.88
CA ALA A 113 -6.29 7.61 20.98
C ALA A 113 -7.84 7.54 21.04
N ALA A 114 -8.53 8.60 20.61
CA ALA A 114 -9.98 8.67 20.60
C ALA A 114 -10.63 7.97 19.38
N ASP A 115 -9.84 7.49 18.43
CA ASP A 115 -10.32 6.88 17.19
C ASP A 115 -11.22 7.82 16.34
N THR A 116 -10.83 9.10 16.27
CA THR A 116 -11.60 10.17 15.61
C THR A 116 -10.88 10.80 14.44
N ARG A 117 -9.54 10.81 14.45
CA ARG A 117 -8.73 11.40 13.36
C ARG A 117 -7.53 10.54 13.04
N ILE A 118 -7.09 10.62 11.79
CA ILE A 118 -5.83 10.01 11.35
C ILE A 118 -4.68 10.95 11.70
N GLU A 119 -3.71 10.46 12.47
CA GLU A 119 -2.51 11.21 12.83
C GLU A 119 -1.34 10.90 11.90
N THR A 120 -1.29 9.69 11.34
CA THR A 120 -0.20 9.28 10.45
C THR A 120 -0.68 8.21 9.48
N VAL A 121 -0.23 8.29 8.23
CA VAL A 121 -0.32 7.20 7.26
C VAL A 121 1.08 6.63 7.03
N VAL A 122 1.25 5.33 7.22
CA VAL A 122 2.47 4.62 6.81
C VAL A 122 2.19 3.88 5.52
N ALA A 123 2.97 4.16 4.48
CA ALA A 123 2.84 3.50 3.19
C ALA A 123 4.05 2.61 2.94
N GLU A 124 3.87 1.31 3.06
CA GLU A 124 4.88 0.30 2.77
C GLU A 124 4.76 -0.15 1.32
N ILE A 125 5.81 0.08 0.54
CA ILE A 125 5.92 -0.29 -0.86
C ILE A 125 6.87 -1.47 -0.98
N THR A 126 6.48 -2.48 -1.74
CA THR A 126 7.38 -3.55 -2.19
C THR A 126 7.69 -3.36 -3.67
N ASN A 127 8.95 -3.13 -4.03
CA ASN A 127 9.30 -2.99 -5.44
C ASN A 127 9.39 -4.36 -6.14
N THR A 128 9.27 -4.35 -7.46
CA THR A 128 9.43 -5.52 -8.32
C THR A 128 10.20 -5.08 -9.55
N PRO A 129 11.21 -5.86 -9.99
CA PRO A 129 11.49 -7.25 -9.61
C PRO A 129 12.39 -7.46 -8.38
N TRP A 130 12.90 -6.41 -7.73
CA TRP A 130 13.94 -6.54 -6.68
C TRP A 130 13.43 -7.09 -5.34
N GLY A 131 12.14 -6.95 -5.03
CA GLY A 131 11.55 -7.50 -3.80
C GLY A 131 11.95 -6.74 -2.54
N GLU A 132 12.51 -5.55 -2.67
CA GLU A 132 12.86 -4.67 -1.56
C GLU A 132 11.61 -4.00 -1.01
N ARG A 133 11.64 -3.68 0.28
CA ARG A 133 10.57 -2.97 0.96
C ARG A 133 11.06 -1.62 1.45
N HIS A 134 10.25 -0.61 1.26
CA HIS A 134 10.47 0.73 1.80
C HIS A 134 9.16 1.26 2.34
N SER A 135 9.21 2.05 3.42
CA SER A 135 8.00 2.63 3.98
C SER A 135 8.15 4.13 4.21
N TYR A 136 7.23 4.91 3.64
CA TYR A 136 7.07 6.33 3.92
C TYR A 136 6.18 6.52 5.15
N VAL A 137 6.57 7.41 6.06
CA VAL A 137 5.77 7.80 7.23
C VAL A 137 5.28 9.21 7.00
N LEU A 138 3.97 9.37 6.85
CA LEU A 138 3.32 10.60 6.39
C LEU A 138 2.44 11.16 7.53
N PRO A 139 2.96 12.08 8.36
CA PRO A 139 2.20 12.67 9.47
C PRO A 139 1.10 13.58 8.93
N ALA A 140 -0.13 13.38 9.38
CA ALA A 140 -1.27 14.17 8.93
C ALA A 140 -1.06 15.66 9.22
N PRO A 141 -1.45 16.57 8.31
CA PRO A 141 -1.34 18.01 8.56
C PRO A 141 -2.13 18.41 9.83
N PRO A 142 -1.58 19.30 10.68
CA PRO A 142 -2.29 19.78 11.84
C PRO A 142 -3.57 20.54 11.43
N GLY A 143 -4.64 20.36 12.19
CA GLY A 143 -5.91 21.08 11.97
C GLY A 143 -6.73 20.57 10.78
N LEU A 144 -6.42 19.41 10.22
CA LEU A 144 -7.28 18.78 9.20
C LEU A 144 -8.68 18.54 9.76
N ALA A 145 -9.69 19.13 9.13
CA ALA A 145 -11.09 18.91 9.51
C ALA A 145 -11.49 17.44 9.26
N PRO A 146 -12.45 16.90 10.04
CA PRO A 146 -13.06 15.61 9.75
C PRO A 146 -13.59 15.56 8.29
N GLY A 147 -13.35 14.46 7.59
CA GLY A 147 -13.66 14.30 6.17
C GLY A 147 -12.67 14.98 5.22
N GLY A 148 -11.63 15.63 5.75
CA GLY A 148 -10.58 16.27 4.97
C GLY A 148 -9.74 15.28 4.14
N THR A 149 -9.10 15.80 3.09
CA THR A 149 -8.11 15.03 2.31
C THR A 149 -6.74 15.21 2.95
N LEU A 150 -6.07 14.10 3.23
CA LEU A 150 -4.67 14.10 3.63
C LEU A 150 -3.82 14.32 2.37
N ASP A 151 -3.10 15.43 2.30
CA ASP A 151 -2.26 15.82 1.16
C ASP A 151 -0.79 15.89 1.61
N PHE A 152 0.10 15.28 0.83
CA PHE A 152 1.52 15.14 1.15
C PHE A 152 2.37 15.40 -0.10
N GLU A 153 3.38 16.26 0.04
CA GLU A 153 4.38 16.52 -0.99
C GLU A 153 5.78 16.20 -0.45
N PHE A 154 6.53 15.32 -1.13
CA PHE A 154 7.86 14.88 -0.69
C PHE A 154 8.71 14.32 -1.84
N GLY A 155 10.02 14.18 -1.62
CA GLY A 155 10.95 13.62 -2.61
C GLY A 155 10.77 12.11 -2.81
N LYS A 156 10.96 11.64 -4.05
CA LYS A 156 10.96 10.20 -4.34
C LYS A 156 12.29 9.55 -3.94
N ASP A 157 12.24 8.83 -2.82
CA ASP A 157 13.43 8.15 -2.27
C ASP A 157 13.48 6.63 -2.52
N PHE A 158 12.54 6.06 -3.30
CA PHE A 158 12.50 4.62 -3.56
C PHE A 158 12.29 4.27 -5.04
N HIS A 159 13.11 3.35 -5.57
CA HIS A 159 13.05 2.94 -6.97
C HIS A 159 12.05 1.79 -7.17
N VAL A 160 10.84 2.17 -7.59
CA VAL A 160 9.71 1.25 -7.74
C VAL A 160 9.51 0.70 -9.15
N SER A 161 10.09 1.34 -10.17
CA SER A 161 9.90 0.97 -11.57
C SER A 161 11.13 1.36 -12.40
N PRO A 162 11.68 0.45 -13.22
CA PRO A 162 12.81 0.76 -14.10
C PRO A 162 12.44 1.77 -15.20
N PHE A 163 11.17 2.10 -15.39
CA PHE A 163 10.71 3.11 -16.34
C PHE A 163 10.39 4.45 -15.66
N MET A 164 10.88 4.67 -14.44
CA MET A 164 10.69 5.91 -13.68
C MET A 164 12.01 6.34 -13.01
N PRO A 165 12.59 7.50 -13.37
CA PRO A 165 13.80 7.99 -12.73
C PRO A 165 13.58 8.30 -11.24
N MET A 166 14.67 8.40 -10.48
CA MET A 166 14.63 8.73 -9.05
C MET A 166 14.34 10.20 -8.77
N ASN A 167 14.88 11.12 -9.58
CA ASN A 167 14.67 12.55 -9.40
C ASN A 167 13.24 12.98 -9.79
N MET A 168 12.30 12.83 -8.86
CA MET A 168 10.88 13.18 -8.97
C MET A 168 10.34 13.62 -7.61
N ALA A 169 9.31 14.47 -7.64
CA ALA A 169 8.49 14.80 -6.48
C ALA A 169 7.24 13.91 -6.46
N TYR A 170 6.87 13.43 -5.27
CA TYR A 170 5.62 12.75 -5.00
C TYR A 170 4.59 13.74 -4.47
N HIS A 171 3.37 13.66 -5.01
CA HIS A 171 2.19 14.36 -4.48
C HIS A 171 1.13 13.29 -4.20
N TRP A 172 0.85 13.04 -2.92
CA TRP A 172 0.01 11.93 -2.49
C TRP A 172 -1.21 12.45 -1.75
N ARG A 173 -2.38 11.98 -2.15
CA ARG A 173 -3.66 12.33 -1.55
C ARG A 173 -4.41 11.11 -1.07
N PHE A 174 -4.88 11.16 0.16
CA PHE A 174 -5.72 10.11 0.76
C PHE A 174 -7.02 10.72 1.22
N SER A 175 -8.14 10.10 0.84
CA SER A 175 -9.41 10.40 1.49
C SER A 175 -9.45 9.75 2.86
N GLU A 176 -10.25 10.29 3.77
CA GLU A 176 -10.61 9.58 4.98
C GLU A 176 -11.33 8.24 4.64
N PRO A 177 -10.96 7.12 5.27
CA PRO A 177 -11.62 5.83 5.11
C PRO A 177 -13.09 5.86 5.57
N GLY A 178 -14.03 5.75 4.63
CA GLY A 178 -15.46 5.68 4.93
C GLY A 178 -16.20 4.72 4.01
N SER A 179 -17.40 5.11 3.56
CA SER A 179 -18.13 4.36 2.52
C SER A 179 -17.34 4.23 1.20
N ARG A 180 -16.44 5.19 0.97
CA ARG A 180 -15.44 5.20 -0.10
C ARG A 180 -14.07 5.41 0.49
N LEU A 181 -13.05 4.98 -0.25
CA LEU A 181 -11.65 5.25 0.06
C LEU A 181 -10.93 5.51 -1.27
N ALA A 182 -10.19 6.61 -1.33
CA ALA A 182 -9.37 6.98 -2.47
C ALA A 182 -7.93 7.20 -2.03
N VAL A 183 -6.99 6.64 -2.81
CA VAL A 183 -5.56 6.97 -2.73
C VAL A 183 -5.12 7.42 -4.10
N HIS A 184 -4.53 8.60 -4.17
CA HIS A 184 -3.95 9.14 -5.38
C HIS A 184 -2.47 9.41 -5.13
N MET A 185 -1.63 8.93 -6.04
CA MET A 185 -0.20 9.19 -6.06
C MET A 185 0.11 9.82 -7.41
N GLU A 186 0.79 10.94 -7.40
CA GLU A 186 1.34 11.59 -8.59
C GLU A 186 2.86 11.70 -8.45
N ASN A 187 3.55 11.55 -9.58
CA ASN A 187 4.97 11.80 -9.73
C ASN A 187 5.13 12.98 -10.68
N ALA A 188 5.74 14.06 -10.19
CA ALA A 188 6.09 15.23 -10.98
C ALA A 188 7.60 15.31 -11.18
N ARG A 189 8.02 15.89 -12.31
CA ARG A 189 9.40 16.25 -12.59
C ARG A 189 9.41 17.64 -13.19
N ASP A 190 10.26 18.52 -12.67
CA ASP A 190 10.36 19.92 -13.09
C ASP A 190 8.99 20.64 -13.06
N GLY A 191 8.19 20.35 -12.04
CA GLY A 191 6.83 20.90 -11.85
C GLY A 191 5.75 20.32 -12.78
N GLN A 192 6.07 19.34 -13.62
CA GLN A 192 5.13 18.75 -14.57
C GLN A 192 4.78 17.29 -14.20
N PRO A 193 3.49 16.90 -14.24
CA PRO A 193 3.08 15.53 -13.93
C PRO A 193 3.58 14.54 -14.99
N VAL A 194 4.31 13.52 -14.55
CA VAL A 194 4.86 12.46 -15.41
C VAL A 194 4.03 11.19 -15.33
N PHE A 195 3.53 10.86 -14.14
CA PHE A 195 2.77 9.64 -13.88
C PHE A 195 1.81 9.83 -12.70
N ASP A 196 0.61 9.23 -12.79
CA ASP A 196 -0.27 9.05 -11.66
C ASP A 196 -0.80 7.62 -11.50
N ALA A 197 -1.09 7.29 -10.25
CA ALA A 197 -1.87 6.15 -9.83
C ALA A 197 -3.09 6.64 -9.04
N THR A 198 -4.26 6.06 -9.30
CA THR A 198 -5.47 6.32 -8.51
C THR A 198 -6.13 5.01 -8.14
N LEU A 199 -6.20 4.73 -6.85
CA LEU A 199 -6.96 3.67 -6.24
C LEU A 199 -8.30 4.26 -5.77
N ALA A 200 -9.41 3.81 -6.35
CA ALA A 200 -10.76 4.26 -5.99
C ALA A 200 -11.60 3.05 -5.56
N LEU A 201 -12.02 3.04 -4.30
CA LEU A 201 -12.60 1.89 -3.65
C LEU A 201 -13.93 2.20 -2.96
N LYS A 202 -14.80 1.20 -2.89
CA LYS A 202 -16.06 1.20 -2.14
C LYS A 202 -16.02 0.14 -1.05
N ARG A 203 -16.45 0.53 0.16
CA ARG A 203 -16.52 -0.35 1.32
C ARG A 203 -17.59 -1.42 1.11
N ARG A 204 -17.30 -2.63 1.58
CA ARG A 204 -18.17 -3.80 1.62
C ARG A 204 -17.96 -4.47 2.97
N GLU A 205 -19.04 -4.67 3.71
CA GLU A 205 -18.97 -5.38 4.97
C GLU A 205 -18.48 -6.82 4.76
N ILE A 206 -17.78 -7.35 5.76
CA ILE A 206 -17.32 -8.74 5.74
C ILE A 206 -18.52 -9.63 6.07
N SER A 207 -18.93 -10.42 5.08
CA SER A 207 -19.97 -11.44 5.18
C SER A 207 -19.57 -12.64 4.36
N GLY A 208 -20.25 -13.78 4.55
CA GLY A 208 -19.98 -14.97 3.73
C GLY A 208 -20.11 -14.69 2.23
N MET A 209 -21.14 -13.93 1.84
CA MET A 209 -21.38 -13.54 0.45
C MET A 209 -20.31 -12.60 -0.11
N SER A 210 -19.90 -11.56 0.64
CA SER A 210 -18.90 -10.61 0.14
C SER A 210 -17.51 -11.27 0.00
N LEU A 211 -17.13 -12.11 0.97
CA LEU A 211 -15.90 -12.88 0.94
C LEU A 211 -15.87 -13.89 -0.22
N ALA A 212 -16.96 -14.64 -0.43
CA ALA A 212 -17.07 -15.56 -1.57
C ALA A 212 -17.02 -14.81 -2.91
N GLY A 213 -17.72 -13.67 -3.00
CA GLY A 213 -17.71 -12.81 -4.19
C GLY A 213 -16.30 -12.29 -4.54
N VAL A 214 -15.46 -11.99 -3.54
CA VAL A 214 -14.06 -11.61 -3.78
C VAL A 214 -13.25 -12.78 -4.35
N LEU A 215 -13.36 -13.98 -3.76
CA LEU A 215 -12.63 -15.15 -4.27
C LEU A 215 -13.03 -15.52 -5.70
N LEU A 216 -14.32 -15.40 -6.04
CA LEU A 216 -14.85 -15.69 -7.38
C LEU A 216 -14.44 -14.64 -8.42
N ARG A 217 -14.45 -13.36 -8.03
CA ARG A 217 -14.13 -12.25 -8.95
C ARG A 217 -12.63 -12.05 -9.16
N PHE A 218 -11.83 -12.40 -8.15
CA PHE A 218 -10.38 -12.16 -8.15
C PHE A 218 -9.57 -13.44 -7.89
N PRO A 219 -9.81 -14.53 -8.65
CA PRO A 219 -9.00 -15.73 -8.51
C PRO A 219 -7.56 -15.42 -8.92
N PHE A 220 -6.60 -15.94 -8.14
CA PHE A 220 -5.16 -15.73 -8.37
C PHE A 220 -4.76 -14.26 -8.56
N SER A 221 -5.41 -13.34 -7.83
CA SER A 221 -5.23 -11.89 -7.96
C SER A 221 -3.76 -11.47 -7.96
N SER A 222 -2.94 -12.00 -7.05
CA SER A 222 -1.51 -11.69 -6.96
C SER A 222 -0.74 -12.10 -8.22
N LEU A 223 -0.99 -13.30 -8.76
CA LEU A 223 -0.35 -13.75 -10.02
C LEU A 223 -0.81 -12.91 -11.21
N ARG A 224 -2.10 -12.56 -11.27
CA ARG A 224 -2.65 -11.69 -12.33
C ARG A 224 -2.05 -10.29 -12.28
N VAL A 225 -1.87 -9.71 -11.09
CA VAL A 225 -1.23 -8.40 -10.92
C VAL A 225 0.23 -8.47 -11.33
N LEU A 226 0.97 -9.50 -10.91
CA LEU A 226 2.38 -9.68 -11.31
C LEU A 226 2.53 -9.84 -12.83
N ALA A 227 1.71 -10.72 -13.44
CA ALA A 227 1.69 -10.90 -14.89
C ALA A 227 1.32 -9.59 -15.61
N ALA A 228 0.36 -8.82 -15.09
CA ALA A 228 0.00 -7.52 -15.63
C ALA A 228 1.16 -6.52 -15.52
N ILE A 229 1.92 -6.51 -14.42
CA ILE A 229 3.11 -5.64 -14.27
C ILE A 229 4.15 -5.96 -15.36
N TYR A 230 4.51 -7.24 -15.52
CA TYR A 230 5.45 -7.65 -16.57
C TYR A 230 4.93 -7.36 -17.97
N TRP A 231 3.63 -7.56 -18.22
CA TRP A 231 3.02 -7.23 -19.51
C TRP A 231 3.09 -5.72 -19.81
N GLN A 232 2.80 -4.86 -18.83
CA GLN A 232 2.93 -3.41 -19.05
C GLN A 232 4.39 -2.98 -19.17
N ALA A 233 5.31 -3.59 -18.42
CA ALA A 233 6.75 -3.37 -18.57
C ALA A 233 7.22 -3.69 -20.01
N LEU A 234 6.80 -4.83 -20.57
CA LEU A 234 7.08 -5.19 -21.96
C LEU A 234 6.49 -4.16 -22.94
N ARG A 235 5.25 -3.71 -22.73
CA ARG A 235 4.64 -2.68 -23.59
C ARG A 235 5.38 -1.34 -23.52
N LEU A 236 5.92 -0.97 -22.36
CA LEU A 236 6.75 0.23 -22.20
C LEU A 236 8.10 0.09 -22.91
N ALA A 237 8.74 -1.08 -22.81
CA ALA A 237 9.96 -1.39 -23.54
C ALA A 237 9.75 -1.34 -25.07
N LEU A 238 8.66 -1.93 -25.57
CA LEU A 238 8.28 -1.87 -26.99
C LEU A 238 7.99 -0.42 -27.45
N LYS A 239 7.50 0.44 -26.55
CA LYS A 239 7.33 1.88 -26.79
C LYS A 239 8.62 2.69 -26.67
N ARG A 240 9.77 2.03 -26.42
CA ARG A 240 11.08 2.65 -26.20
C ARG A 240 11.08 3.70 -25.09
N VAL A 241 10.32 3.44 -24.02
CA VAL A 241 10.42 4.26 -22.80
C VAL A 241 11.79 4.00 -22.16
N PRO A 242 12.53 5.04 -21.74
CA PRO A 242 13.86 4.88 -21.16
C PRO A 242 13.86 3.92 -19.97
N PHE A 243 14.86 3.04 -19.95
CA PHE A 243 15.15 2.17 -18.83
C PHE A 243 16.17 2.88 -17.92
N HIS A 244 15.92 2.83 -16.62
CA HIS A 244 16.78 3.37 -15.59
C HIS A 244 17.29 2.23 -14.72
N ASP A 245 18.61 2.16 -14.58
CA ASP A 245 19.25 1.14 -13.75
C ASP A 245 18.80 1.27 -12.30
N HIS A 246 18.68 0.13 -11.63
CA HIS A 246 18.41 0.12 -10.21
C HIS A 246 19.61 0.71 -9.46
N PRO A 247 19.40 1.73 -8.59
CA PRO A 247 20.48 2.26 -7.79
C PRO A 247 21.14 1.10 -7.05
N ARG A 248 22.45 0.90 -7.24
CA ARG A 248 23.19 -0.01 -6.36
C ARG A 248 23.19 0.67 -5.00
N ILE A 249 22.51 0.09 -4.01
CA ILE A 249 22.76 0.44 -2.62
C ILE A 249 24.15 -0.12 -2.32
N THR A 250 25.19 0.67 -2.57
CA THR A 250 26.52 0.37 -2.05
C THR A 250 26.40 0.39 -0.53
N PRO A 251 26.70 -0.68 0.21
CA PRO A 251 26.68 -0.67 1.66
C PRO A 251 27.87 0.17 2.14
N ALA A 252 27.68 1.48 2.20
CA ALA A 252 28.66 2.42 2.73
C ALA A 252 27.93 3.59 3.39
N ALA A 253 27.43 3.35 4.61
CA ALA A 253 27.22 4.35 5.68
C ALA A 253 26.58 3.70 6.94
N ALA A 254 26.91 2.46 7.26
CA ALA A 254 26.63 1.85 8.56
C ALA A 254 27.98 1.70 9.29
N GLY A 255 28.48 2.81 9.80
CA GLY A 255 29.76 2.84 10.51
C GLY A 255 30.42 4.20 10.40
N GLU A 256 29.90 5.18 11.13
CA GLU A 256 30.64 6.31 11.75
C GLU A 256 29.63 7.29 12.38
N ALA A 257 29.06 6.87 13.50
CA ALA A 257 28.49 7.77 14.51
C ALA A 257 28.69 7.08 15.85
N GLY A 258 29.92 7.18 16.35
CA GLY A 258 30.40 6.48 17.53
C GLY A 258 31.76 7.04 17.95
N ARG A 259 31.79 8.33 18.29
CA ARG A 259 32.69 8.92 19.28
C ARG A 259 31.94 10.00 20.01
#